data_AF-A0A841TEU2-F1
#
_entry.id   AF-A0A841TEU2-F1
#
_cell.length_a   1.000
_cell.length_b   1.000
_cell.length_c   1.000
_cell.angle_alpha   90.00
_cell.angle_beta   90.00
_cell.angle_gamma   90.00
#
_symmetry.space_group_name_H-M   'P 1'
#
loop_
_entity.id
_entity.type
_entity.pdbx_description
1 polymer ?
#
loop_
_entity_poly.entity_id
_entity_poly.type
_entity_poly.pdbx_seq_one_letter_code
_entity_poly.pdbx_strand_id
1 'polypeptide(L)'
;MTAVAVKGQARDLEADLAICEAATPGPWNKEGSEVWRRGTGYTDSEDGHKWICDAFKAENAQLIAAAREGWPYAIRRAMEAEAEVDRLRNELQMAYERISYLRGLYD
;
A
#
# COMPACT_ATOMS: atom_id res chain seq x y z
N MET A 1 -16.92 19.44 -8.65
CA MET A 1 -16.08 18.33 -8.14
C MET A 1 -15.85 17.38 -9.30
N THR A 2 -14.64 17.34 -9.84
CA THR A 2 -14.32 16.48 -10.99
C THR A 2 -13.82 15.15 -10.45
N ALA A 3 -14.53 14.07 -10.75
CA ALA A 3 -14.05 12.73 -10.47
C ALA A 3 -12.79 12.48 -11.31
N VAL A 4 -11.65 12.28 -10.64
CA VAL A 4 -10.44 11.81 -11.32
C VAL A 4 -10.56 10.30 -11.45
N ALA A 5 -10.98 9.85 -12.63
CA ALA A 5 -10.81 8.47 -13.02
C ALA A 5 -9.32 8.24 -13.32
N VAL A 6 -8.58 7.64 -12.38
CA VAL A 6 -7.21 7.20 -12.63
C VAL A 6 -7.28 5.87 -13.37
N LYS A 7 -7.36 5.91 -14.71
CA LYS A 7 -7.23 4.72 -15.56
C LYS A 7 -5.84 4.72 -16.20
N GLY A 8 -4.99 3.79 -15.77
CA GLY A 8 -3.80 3.37 -16.53
C GLY A 8 -2.50 4.12 -16.30
N GLN A 9 -2.39 4.98 -15.28
CA GLN A 9 -1.09 5.52 -14.88
C GLN A 9 -0.42 4.55 -13.90
N ALA A 10 0.85 4.20 -14.17
CA ALA A 10 1.67 3.53 -13.17
C ALA A 10 1.65 4.38 -11.88
N ARG A 11 1.26 3.74 -10.78
CA ARG A 11 1.15 4.41 -9.48
C ARG A 11 2.56 4.57 -8.92
N ASP A 12 2.84 5.73 -8.35
CA ASP A 12 4.04 5.93 -7.54
C ASP A 12 3.77 5.29 -6.17
N LEU A 13 4.33 4.09 -5.95
CA LEU A 13 4.05 3.27 -4.78
C LEU A 13 4.61 3.90 -3.52
N GLU A 14 5.76 4.56 -3.59
CA GLU A 14 6.35 5.32 -2.50
C GLU A 14 5.45 6.49 -2.09
N ALA A 15 4.96 7.27 -3.06
CA ALA A 15 4.04 8.37 -2.78
C ALA A 15 2.70 7.87 -2.21
N ASP A 16 2.19 6.76 -2.72
CA ASP A 16 0.97 6.14 -2.22
C ASP A 16 1.13 5.62 -0.80
N LEU A 17 2.28 5.01 -0.49
CA LEU A 17 2.60 4.55 0.85
C LEU A 17 2.73 5.73 1.81
N ALA A 18 3.37 6.83 1.38
CA ALA A 18 3.50 8.03 2.19
C ALA A 18 2.14 8.64 2.57
N ILE A 19 1.15 8.60 1.66
CA ILE A 19 -0.23 9.00 1.98
C ILE A 19 -0.83 8.08 3.05
N CYS A 20 -0.64 6.77 2.93
CA CYS A 20 -1.15 5.81 3.91
C CYS A 20 -0.54 6.01 5.30
N GLU A 21 0.77 6.27 5.38
CA GLU A 21 1.48 6.45 6.65
C GLU A 21 1.26 7.83 7.27
N ALA A 22 0.95 8.86 6.47
CA ALA A 22 0.55 10.17 6.98
C ALA A 22 -0.86 10.19 7.59
N ALA A 23 -1.73 9.26 7.20
CA ALA A 23 -3.07 9.14 7.75
C ALA A 23 -3.06 8.61 9.19
N THR A 24 -4.13 8.88 9.96
CA THR A 24 -4.31 8.40 11.33
C THR A 24 -3.93 6.93 11.46
N PRO A 25 -3.01 6.55 12.36
CA PRO A 25 -2.61 5.16 12.54
C PRO A 25 -3.79 4.23 12.82
N GLY A 26 -3.71 3.01 12.29
CA GLY A 26 -4.68 1.95 12.58
C GLY A 26 -4.56 1.39 14.01
N PRO A 27 -5.47 0.49 14.43
CA PRO A 27 -6.57 -0.06 13.65
C PRO A 27 -7.76 0.91 13.56
N TRP A 28 -8.42 0.93 12.40
CA TRP A 28 -9.70 1.60 12.21
C TRP A 28 -10.84 0.58 12.32
N ASN A 29 -11.95 0.99 12.89
CA ASN A 29 -13.12 0.16 13.12
C ASN A 29 -14.35 0.83 12.52
N LYS A 30 -15.36 0.03 12.15
CA LYS A 30 -16.66 0.56 11.72
C LYS A 30 -17.70 0.48 12.83
N GLU A 31 -18.57 1.47 12.88
CA GLU A 31 -19.79 1.52 13.69
C GLU A 31 -20.94 2.07 12.84
N GLY A 32 -21.86 1.19 12.44
CA GLY A 32 -22.85 1.57 11.42
C GLY A 32 -22.16 2.03 10.14
N SER A 33 -22.44 3.25 9.70
CA SER A 33 -21.81 3.91 8.55
C SER A 33 -20.58 4.74 8.91
N GLU A 34 -20.13 4.76 10.16
CA GLU A 34 -19.01 5.58 10.61
C GLU A 34 -17.71 4.77 10.73
N VAL A 35 -16.59 5.46 10.59
CA VAL A 35 -15.23 4.91 10.79
C VAL A 35 -14.55 5.62 11.95
N TRP A 36 -13.99 4.82 12.85
CA TRP A 36 -13.41 5.27 14.10
C TRP A 36 -12.05 4.61 14.35
N ARG A 37 -11.06 5.37 14.83
CA ARG A 37 -9.91 4.79 15.53
C ARG A 37 -10.26 4.69 17.02
N ARG A 38 -10.30 3.46 17.55
CA ARG A 38 -10.63 3.24 18.97
C ARG A 38 -9.42 3.55 19.85
N GLY A 39 -9.68 4.28 20.93
CA GLY A 39 -8.70 4.68 21.93
C GLY A 39 -9.11 4.22 23.32
N THR A 40 -8.44 4.71 24.36
CA THR A 40 -8.66 4.36 25.77
C THR A 40 -9.81 5.13 26.43
N GLY A 41 -10.46 6.06 25.72
CA GLY A 41 -11.65 6.76 26.20
C GLY A 41 -12.09 7.95 25.32
N TYR A 42 -13.15 8.64 25.76
CA TYR A 42 -13.71 9.84 25.10
C TYR A 42 -13.00 11.11 25.56
N THR A 43 -11.67 11.12 25.50
CA THR A 43 -10.87 12.29 25.87
C THR A 43 -10.19 12.83 24.62
N ASP A 44 -9.90 14.13 24.57
CA ASP A 44 -9.14 14.74 23.47
C ASP A 44 -7.66 14.34 23.44
N SER A 45 -7.23 13.45 24.33
CA SER A 45 -5.89 12.87 24.34
C SER A 45 -5.56 12.19 23.01
N GLU A 46 -4.26 12.04 22.73
CA GLU A 46 -3.77 11.32 21.55
C GLU A 46 -4.28 9.86 21.52
N ASP A 47 -4.47 9.27 22.68
CA ASP A 47 -5.01 7.92 22.86
C ASP A 47 -6.54 7.86 22.93
N GLY A 48 -7.26 8.96 22.76
CA GLY A 48 -8.72 8.97 22.74
C GLY A 48 -9.34 8.37 21.48
N HIS A 49 -10.65 8.10 21.53
CA HIS A 49 -11.43 7.77 20.33
C HIS A 49 -11.32 8.91 19.30
N LYS A 50 -10.98 8.58 18.06
CA LYS A 50 -10.93 9.55 16.95
C LYS A 50 -11.94 9.15 15.88
N TRP A 51 -12.87 10.05 15.61
CA TRP A 51 -13.74 9.93 14.45
C TRP A 51 -12.93 10.19 13.18
N ILE A 52 -13.07 9.32 12.18
CA ILE A 52 -12.36 9.43 10.89
C ILE A 52 -13.29 10.02 9.83
N CYS A 53 -14.46 9.38 9.61
CA CYS A 53 -15.45 9.84 8.65
C CYS A 53 -16.81 9.14 8.82
N ASP A 54 -17.87 9.74 8.28
CA ASP A 54 -19.13 9.07 7.93
C ASP A 54 -19.06 8.63 6.46
N ALA A 55 -19.39 7.38 6.20
CA ALA A 55 -19.27 6.72 4.91
C ALA A 55 -20.62 6.49 4.22
N PHE A 56 -21.72 7.04 4.75
CA PHE A 56 -23.11 6.91 4.27
C PHE A 56 -23.71 5.49 4.34
N LYS A 57 -22.90 4.45 4.11
CA LYS A 57 -23.25 3.03 4.19
C LYS A 57 -22.23 2.26 5.02
N ALA A 58 -22.70 1.22 5.70
CA ALA A 58 -21.84 0.36 6.51
C ALA A 58 -20.78 -0.37 5.68
N GLU A 59 -21.09 -0.71 4.43
CA GLU A 59 -20.15 -1.36 3.51
C GLU A 59 -19.01 -0.42 3.10
N ASN A 60 -19.29 0.87 2.94
CA ASN A 60 -18.26 1.88 2.68
C ASN A 60 -17.35 2.06 3.90
N ALA A 61 -17.94 2.11 5.11
CA ALA A 61 -17.17 2.18 6.35
C ALA A 61 -16.27 0.95 6.50
N GLN A 62 -16.79 -0.25 6.17
CA GLN A 62 -16.01 -1.49 6.16
C GLN A 62 -14.85 -1.41 5.18
N LEU A 63 -15.09 -0.93 3.95
CA LEU A 63 -14.06 -0.78 2.92
C LEU A 63 -12.95 0.16 3.40
N ILE A 64 -13.31 1.33 3.93
CA ILE A 64 -12.35 2.35 4.38
C ILE A 64 -11.53 1.82 5.57
N ALA A 65 -12.19 1.21 6.56
CA ALA A 65 -11.50 0.64 7.72
C ALA A 65 -10.52 -0.47 7.31
N ALA A 66 -10.94 -1.40 6.45
CA ALA A 66 -10.08 -2.47 5.96
C ALA A 66 -8.94 -1.96 5.07
N ALA A 67 -9.19 -0.93 4.26
CA ALA A 67 -8.19 -0.32 3.38
C ALA A 67 -7.02 0.28 4.17
N ARG A 68 -7.26 0.86 5.36
CA ARG A 68 -6.18 1.44 6.17
C ARG A 68 -5.08 0.45 6.53
N GLU A 69 -5.42 -0.82 6.73
CA GLU A 69 -4.45 -1.88 7.01
C GLU A 69 -4.01 -2.60 5.73
N GLY A 70 -4.96 -2.91 4.85
CA GLY A 70 -4.71 -3.70 3.64
C GLY A 70 -3.84 -2.98 2.60
N TRP A 71 -4.04 -1.67 2.41
CA TRP A 71 -3.33 -0.91 1.37
C TRP A 71 -1.84 -0.71 1.66
N PRO A 72 -1.40 -0.19 2.84
CA PRO A 72 0.03 -0.05 3.09
C PRO A 72 0.76 -1.39 3.07
N TYR A 73 0.11 -2.48 3.52
CA TYR A 73 0.65 -3.83 3.37
C TYR A 73 0.81 -4.23 1.89
N ALA A 74 -0.26 -4.08 1.09
CA ALA A 74 -0.23 -4.46 -0.32
C ALA A 74 0.79 -3.64 -1.12
N ILE A 75 0.94 -2.35 -0.82
CA ILE A 75 1.92 -1.47 -1.46
C ILE A 75 3.35 -1.93 -1.13
N ARG A 76 3.69 -2.14 0.15
CA ARG A 76 5.00 -2.67 0.55
C ARG A 76 5.30 -4.01 -0.14
N ARG A 77 4.32 -4.90 -0.17
CA ARG A 77 4.42 -6.19 -0.85
C ARG A 77 4.68 -6.07 -2.35
N ALA A 78 4.06 -5.08 -3.02
CA ALA A 78 4.29 -4.82 -4.43
C ALA A 78 5.72 -4.29 -4.66
N MET A 79 6.17 -3.32 -3.87
CA MET A 79 7.53 -2.77 -3.94
C MET A 79 8.59 -3.86 -3.71
N GLU A 80 8.40 -4.73 -2.72
CA GLU A 80 9.29 -5.88 -2.46
C GLU A 80 9.35 -6.84 -3.66
N ALA A 81 8.20 -7.11 -4.28
CA ALA A 81 8.14 -7.98 -5.46
C ALA A 81 8.81 -7.34 -6.69
N GLU A 82 8.63 -6.04 -6.89
CA GLU A 82 9.28 -5.30 -7.99
C GLU A 82 10.80 -5.29 -7.82
N ALA A 83 11.29 -5.02 -6.61
CA ALA A 83 12.72 -5.09 -6.29
C ALA A 83 13.31 -6.49 -6.52
N GLU A 84 12.57 -7.53 -6.16
CA GLU A 84 12.99 -8.92 -6.38
C GLU A 84 13.02 -9.29 -7.88
N VAL A 85 12.04 -8.84 -8.66
CA VAL A 85 12.03 -9.02 -10.12
C VAL A 85 13.25 -8.35 -10.75
N ASP A 86 13.60 -7.15 -10.33
CA ASP A 86 14.77 -6.45 -10.85
C ASP A 86 16.09 -7.12 -10.46
N ARG A 87 16.20 -7.64 -9.22
CA ARG A 87 17.34 -8.46 -8.80
C ARG A 87 17.50 -9.70 -9.69
N LEU A 88 16.42 -10.45 -9.89
CA LEU A 88 16.42 -11.67 -10.70
C LEU A 88 16.74 -11.40 -12.16
N ARG A 89 16.25 -10.28 -12.72
CA ARG A 89 16.58 -9.84 -14.09
C ARG A 89 18.07 -9.56 -14.23
N ASN A 90 18.67 -8.87 -13.26
CA ASN A 90 20.10 -8.57 -13.26
C ASN A 90 20.95 -9.85 -13.16
N GLU A 91 20.57 -10.78 -12.29
CA GLU A 91 21.25 -12.08 -12.16
C GLU A 91 21.16 -12.91 -13.44
N LEU A 92 19.98 -12.95 -14.06
CA LEU A 92 19.76 -13.64 -15.32
C LEU A 92 20.61 -13.03 -16.45
N GLN A 93 20.68 -11.70 -16.52
CA GLN A 93 21.50 -10.98 -17.50
C GLN A 93 22.99 -11.33 -17.34
N MET A 94 23.53 -11.27 -16.12
CA MET A 94 24.92 -11.64 -15.85
C MET A 94 25.21 -13.11 -16.19
N ALA A 95 24.27 -14.01 -15.91
CA ALA A 95 24.41 -15.42 -16.27
C ALA A 95 24.46 -15.62 -17.78
N TYR A 96 23.60 -14.93 -18.54
CA TYR A 96 23.61 -14.98 -20.00
C TYR A 96 24.89 -14.41 -20.61
N GLU A 97 25.40 -13.31 -20.08
CA GLU A 97 26.67 -12.72 -20.50
C GLU A 97 27.84 -13.70 -20.28
N ARG A 98 27.89 -14.32 -19.09
CA ARG A 98 28.91 -15.31 -18.76
C ARG A 98 28.87 -16.54 -19.67
N ILE A 99 27.66 -17.06 -19.96
CA ILE A 99 27.49 -18.21 -20.86
C ILE A 99 27.93 -17.83 -22.28
N SER A 100 27.54 -16.65 -22.75
CA SER A 100 27.87 -16.18 -24.11
C SER A 100 29.38 -15.99 -24.27
N TYR A 101 30.04 -15.39 -23.26
CA TYR A 101 31.49 -15.26 -23.22
C TYR A 101 32.19 -16.62 -23.26
N LEU A 102 31.76 -17.58 -22.43
CA LEU A 102 32.36 -18.91 -22.43
C LEU A 102 32.17 -19.62 -23.76
N ARG A 103 30.98 -19.55 -24.38
CA ARG A 103 30.74 -20.15 -25.70
C ARG A 103 31.66 -19.55 -26.77
N GLY A 104 31.81 -18.23 -26.80
CA GLY A 104 32.71 -17.55 -27.74
C GLY A 104 34.21 -17.79 -27.50
N LEU A 105 34.61 -18.40 -26.39
CA LEU A 105 36.00 -18.86 -26.16
C LEU A 105 36.26 -20.27 -26.68
N TYR A 106 35.22 -21.06 -26.93
CA TYR A 106 35.31 -22.46 -27.38
C TYR A 106 34.90 -22.66 -28.85
N ASP A 107 34.41 -21.60 -29.50
CA ASP A 107 34.19 -21.50 -30.95
C ASP A 107 35.42 -20.87 -31.64
#